data_AF-A0A7X4YTA9-F1
#
_entry.id   AF-A0A7X4YTA9-F1
#
_cell.length_a   1.000
_cell.length_b   1.000
_cell.length_c   1.000
_cell.angle_alpha   90.00
_cell.angle_beta   90.00
_cell.angle_gamma   90.00
#
_symmetry.space_group_name_H-M   'P 1'
#
loop_
_entity.id
_entity.type
_entity.pdbx_description
1 polymer ?
#
loop_
_entity_poly.entity_id
_entity_poly.type
_entity_poly.pdbx_seq_one_letter_code
_entity_poly.pdbx_strand_id
1 'polypeptide(L)'
;MNNEARWVTGKITSKVPAKDSRGNALYWKDSEKKYLTTDVTAYLAYTYEITETEKLKIAFEGSGQASYPYSVWGAGDGVIKNTGSGFGDSARGYIYKGPNAFNFRYNASNTGDTRELILHDNGIEIASVKGDIHLIGDAVHINAVKGGIQLLHSLGSKIVIDESGENIKLEHSNGSVLEITNEGLFADIDGDINLNATGDIKLSGARIDLN
;
A
#
# COMPACT_ATOMS: atom_id res chain seq x y z
N MET A 1 3.27 21.20 -23.21
CA MET A 1 2.43 21.17 -22.00
C MET A 1 2.62 19.82 -21.36
N ASN A 2 2.77 19.76 -20.04
CA ASN A 2 2.74 18.48 -19.34
C ASN A 2 1.29 17.98 -19.38
N ASN A 3 1.09 16.71 -19.75
CA ASN A 3 -0.22 16.07 -19.75
C ASN A 3 -0.58 15.65 -18.32
N GLU A 4 -0.95 16.63 -17.50
CA GLU A 4 -1.27 16.41 -16.09
C GLU A 4 -2.44 17.27 -15.61
N ALA A 5 -3.22 16.72 -14.69
CA ALA A 5 -4.20 17.43 -13.89
C ALA A 5 -3.74 17.43 -12.43
N ARG A 6 -3.83 18.58 -11.77
CA ARG A 6 -3.37 18.76 -10.39
C ARG A 6 -4.43 19.46 -9.55
N TRP A 7 -4.56 19.02 -8.31
CA TRP A 7 -5.33 19.68 -7.27
C TRP A 7 -4.37 20.18 -6.21
N VAL A 8 -4.35 21.49 -6.04
CA VAL A 8 -3.45 22.19 -5.12
C VAL A 8 -4.26 22.91 -4.05
N THR A 9 -3.75 22.91 -2.82
CA THR A 9 -4.23 23.82 -1.77
C THR A 9 -3.22 24.92 -1.58
N GLY A 10 -3.67 26.17 -1.47
CA GLY A 10 -2.82 27.32 -1.21
C GLY A 10 -2.97 27.85 0.22
N LYS A 11 -1.86 28.22 0.85
CA LYS A 11 -1.85 29.05 2.06
C LYS A 11 -1.28 30.42 1.72
N ILE A 12 -2.02 31.48 2.05
CA ILE A 12 -1.51 32.85 1.95
C ILE A 12 -0.36 33.00 2.96
N THR A 13 0.83 33.30 2.46
CA THR A 13 2.04 33.52 3.26
C THR A 13 2.35 35.00 3.44
N SER A 14 1.90 35.84 2.51
CA SER A 14 2.06 37.29 2.59
C SER A 14 0.83 38.00 2.03
N LYS A 15 0.50 39.13 2.65
CA LYS A 15 -0.56 40.05 2.22
C LYS A 15 0.00 41.46 2.27
N VAL A 16 0.27 42.05 1.12
CA VAL A 16 0.82 43.40 0.99
C VAL A 16 -0.08 44.27 0.12
N PRO A 17 -0.13 45.60 0.34
CA PRO A 17 -0.87 46.49 -0.54
C PRO A 17 -0.42 46.32 -2.00
N ALA A 18 -1.37 46.12 -2.90
CA ALA A 18 -1.08 46.02 -4.32
C ALA A 18 -0.58 47.39 -4.82
N LYS A 19 0.37 47.38 -5.75
CA LYS A 19 0.94 48.59 -6.34
C LYS A 19 0.91 48.55 -7.86
N ASP A 20 0.78 49.71 -8.49
CA ASP A 20 0.98 49.86 -9.93
C ASP A 20 2.47 49.76 -10.30
N SER A 21 2.78 49.82 -11.60
CA SER A 21 4.16 49.80 -12.11
C SER A 21 5.01 51.00 -11.68
N ARG A 22 4.41 52.03 -11.08
CA ARG A 22 5.08 53.25 -10.58
C ARG A 22 5.19 53.26 -9.05
N GLY A 23 4.72 52.20 -8.38
CA GLY A 23 4.79 52.05 -6.93
C GLY A 23 3.65 52.69 -6.13
N ASN A 24 2.62 53.22 -6.80
CA ASN A 24 1.45 53.79 -6.14
C ASN A 24 0.53 52.68 -5.63
N ALA A 25 -0.05 52.85 -4.44
CA ALA A 25 -1.01 51.89 -3.91
C ALA A 25 -2.27 51.82 -4.79
N LEU A 26 -2.76 50.61 -5.00
CA LEU A 26 -4.00 50.34 -5.71
C LEU A 26 -5.14 50.13 -4.73
N TYR A 27 -6.29 50.70 -5.04
CA TYR A 27 -7.53 50.60 -4.30
C TYR A 27 -8.61 50.02 -5.20
N TRP A 28 -9.59 49.33 -4.64
CA TRP A 28 -10.84 49.01 -5.33
C TRP A 28 -11.69 50.27 -5.42
N LYS A 29 -12.28 50.51 -6.59
CA LYS A 29 -13.12 51.69 -6.84
C LYS A 29 -14.33 51.75 -5.89
N ASP A 30 -14.88 50.61 -5.54
CA ASP A 30 -16.07 50.44 -4.71
C ASP A 30 -16.08 49.09 -3.98
N SER A 31 -17.14 48.81 -3.21
CA SER A 31 -17.32 47.57 -2.46
C SER A 31 -17.52 46.34 -3.35
N GLU A 32 -17.86 46.50 -4.63
CA GLU A 32 -18.02 45.39 -5.57
C GLU A 32 -16.67 44.82 -6.03
N LYS A 33 -15.57 45.57 -5.85
CA LYS A 33 -14.19 45.12 -6.12
C LYS A 33 -13.98 44.61 -7.56
N LYS A 34 -14.63 45.27 -8.53
CA LYS A 34 -14.49 44.94 -9.96
C LYS A 34 -13.36 45.71 -10.65
N TYR A 35 -13.13 46.95 -10.24
CA TYR A 35 -12.15 47.84 -10.88
C TYR A 35 -11.15 48.38 -9.87
N LEU A 36 -9.90 48.49 -10.31
CA LEU A 36 -8.81 49.10 -9.55
C LEU A 36 -8.65 50.57 -9.93
N THR A 37 -8.28 51.40 -8.95
CA THR A 37 -7.92 52.81 -9.11
C THR A 37 -6.71 53.14 -8.25
N THR A 38 -5.98 54.20 -8.60
CA THR A 38 -4.95 54.80 -7.75
C THR A 38 -5.53 55.89 -6.83
N ASP A 39 -6.79 56.31 -7.04
CA ASP A 39 -7.47 57.22 -6.14
C ASP A 39 -7.75 56.53 -4.80
N VAL A 40 -7.52 57.23 -3.69
CA VAL A 40 -7.70 56.67 -2.36
C VAL A 40 -9.19 56.41 -2.10
N THR A 41 -9.53 55.15 -1.83
CA THR A 41 -10.87 54.73 -1.40
C THR A 41 -10.80 53.98 -0.07
N ALA A 42 -11.95 53.66 0.52
CA ALA A 42 -12.03 52.83 1.72
C ALA A 42 -11.59 51.37 1.51
N TYR A 43 -11.31 50.95 0.27
CA TYR A 43 -11.13 49.55 -0.12
C TYR A 43 -9.73 49.28 -0.68
N LEU A 44 -8.70 49.23 0.17
CA LEU A 44 -7.32 48.92 -0.26
C LEU A 44 -7.23 47.55 -0.96
N ALA A 45 -6.58 47.50 -2.13
CA ALA A 45 -6.32 46.25 -2.85
C ALA A 45 -5.03 45.61 -2.34
N TYR A 46 -4.98 44.27 -2.37
CA TYR A 46 -3.85 43.49 -1.85
C TYR A 46 -3.34 42.51 -2.89
N THR A 47 -2.02 42.33 -2.89
CA THR A 47 -1.36 41.21 -3.54
C THR A 47 -1.10 40.14 -2.48
N TYR A 48 -1.37 38.90 -2.86
CA TYR A 48 -1.19 37.74 -1.99
C TYR A 48 -0.09 36.85 -2.54
N GLU A 49 0.86 36.48 -1.68
CA GLU A 49 1.75 35.37 -1.98
C GLU A 49 1.13 34.10 -1.42
N ILE A 50 1.08 33.06 -2.25
CA ILE A 50 0.45 31.79 -1.92
C ILE A 50 1.51 30.71 -2.03
N THR A 51 1.72 29.97 -0.94
CA THR A 51 2.45 28.71 -1.00
C THR A 51 1.47 27.60 -1.31
N GLU A 52 1.66 26.96 -2.46
CA GLU A 52 0.84 25.85 -2.92
C GLU A 52 1.40 24.52 -2.44
N THR A 53 0.50 23.58 -2.19
CA THR A 53 0.84 22.19 -1.89
C THR A 53 -0.04 21.29 -2.73
N GLU A 54 0.57 20.45 -3.55
CA GLU A 54 -0.11 19.42 -4.33
C GLU A 54 -0.75 18.38 -3.40
N LYS A 55 -2.04 18.10 -3.62
CA LYS A 55 -2.82 17.10 -2.88
C LYS A 55 -3.19 15.90 -3.73
N LEU A 56 -3.37 16.12 -5.03
CA LEU A 56 -3.59 15.08 -6.02
C LEU A 56 -2.96 15.50 -7.34
N LYS A 57 -2.29 14.55 -7.99
CA LYS A 57 -1.84 14.66 -9.37
C LYS A 57 -2.30 13.45 -10.15
N ILE A 58 -2.76 13.66 -11.37
CA ILE A 58 -3.05 12.61 -12.35
C ILE A 58 -2.25 12.97 -13.60
N ALA A 59 -1.46 12.03 -14.10
CA ALA A 59 -0.55 12.27 -15.22
C ALA A 59 -0.25 10.97 -15.98
N PHE A 60 0.59 11.08 -16.99
CA PHE A 60 1.12 9.94 -17.74
C PHE A 60 2.63 9.83 -17.53
N GLU A 61 3.11 8.60 -17.37
CA GLU A 61 4.53 8.25 -17.41
C GLU A 61 4.86 7.70 -18.80
N GLY A 62 5.98 8.13 -19.39
CA GLY A 62 6.37 7.77 -20.76
C GLY A 62 5.77 8.68 -21.83
N SER A 63 5.80 8.23 -23.09
CA SER A 63 5.34 9.01 -24.24
C SER A 63 4.65 8.14 -25.30
N GLY A 64 3.74 8.74 -26.07
CA GLY A 64 3.01 8.08 -27.14
C GLY A 64 2.14 6.91 -26.64
N GLN A 65 2.06 5.85 -27.45
CA GLN A 65 1.28 4.64 -27.12
C GLN A 65 1.84 3.85 -25.93
N ALA A 66 3.13 4.04 -25.60
CA ALA A 66 3.77 3.38 -24.47
C ALA A 66 3.58 4.16 -23.15
N SER A 67 2.75 5.22 -23.15
CA SER A 67 2.49 5.99 -21.95
C SER A 67 1.47 5.32 -21.04
N TYR A 68 1.70 5.44 -19.74
CA TYR A 68 0.94 4.77 -18.70
C TYR A 68 0.34 5.78 -17.73
N PRO A 69 -0.96 5.71 -17.41
CA PRO A 69 -1.57 6.62 -16.48
C PRO A 69 -1.13 6.32 -15.04
N TYR A 70 -0.93 7.37 -14.26
CA TYR A 70 -0.71 7.28 -12.83
C TYR A 70 -1.39 8.44 -12.08
N SER A 71 -1.61 8.24 -10.79
CA SER A 71 -2.02 9.28 -9.86
C SER A 71 -1.22 9.22 -8.56
N VAL A 72 -0.98 10.39 -7.98
CA VAL A 72 -0.26 10.58 -6.72
C VAL A 72 -1.18 11.30 -5.75
N TRP A 73 -1.34 10.73 -4.56
CA TRP A 73 -2.27 11.17 -3.54
C TRP A 73 -1.51 11.60 -2.29
N GLY A 74 -1.78 12.83 -1.85
CA GLY A 74 -1.17 13.43 -0.67
C GLY A 74 0.13 14.19 -0.94
N ALA A 75 0.46 15.09 -0.03
CA ALA A 75 1.64 15.93 -0.12
C ALA A 75 2.94 15.20 0.26
N GLY A 76 2.84 14.06 0.95
CA GLY A 76 3.95 13.43 1.64
C GLY A 76 4.33 14.17 2.93
N ASP A 77 5.22 13.58 3.72
CA ASP A 77 5.81 14.19 4.92
C ASP A 77 7.19 14.82 4.64
N GLY A 78 7.73 14.58 3.44
CA GLY A 78 8.99 15.14 2.98
C GLY A 78 10.24 14.51 3.60
N VAL A 79 10.11 13.42 4.37
CA VAL A 79 11.24 12.70 4.96
C VAL A 79 12.02 11.98 3.88
N ILE A 80 11.34 11.18 3.06
CA ILE A 80 11.87 10.61 1.83
C ILE A 80 11.27 11.39 0.68
N LYS A 81 12.15 12.02 -0.10
CA LYS A 81 11.80 12.78 -1.29
C LYS A 81 12.24 11.99 -2.50
N ASN A 82 11.30 11.76 -3.39
CA ASN A 82 11.57 11.27 -4.71
C ASN A 82 12.01 12.43 -5.60
N THR A 83 13.26 12.38 -6.04
CA THR A 83 13.88 13.39 -6.88
C THR A 83 13.76 13.08 -8.38
N GLY A 84 13.05 12.00 -8.76
CA GLY A 84 12.88 11.57 -10.14
C GLY A 84 11.49 11.05 -10.50
N SER A 85 11.37 10.40 -11.66
CA SER A 85 10.15 9.76 -12.18
C SER A 85 9.91 8.41 -11.48
N GLY A 86 9.58 8.46 -10.20
CA GLY A 86 9.30 7.24 -9.42
C GLY A 86 8.11 7.39 -8.48
N PHE A 87 7.98 6.40 -7.60
CA PHE A 87 6.93 6.35 -6.57
C PHE A 87 7.54 6.07 -5.19
N GLY A 88 8.58 6.83 -4.83
CA GLY A 88 9.40 6.58 -3.64
C GLY A 88 9.22 7.58 -2.49
N ASP A 89 8.31 8.55 -2.58
CA ASP A 89 8.12 9.51 -1.47
C ASP A 89 7.46 8.82 -0.27
N SER A 90 7.80 9.23 0.95
CA SER A 90 7.12 8.79 2.15
C SER A 90 5.77 9.51 2.33
N ALA A 91 4.84 8.83 3.01
CA ALA A 91 3.48 9.30 3.30
C ALA A 91 2.65 9.70 2.05
N ARG A 92 2.82 8.97 0.94
CA ARG A 92 2.04 9.19 -0.29
C ARG A 92 1.35 7.91 -0.76
N GLY A 93 0.18 8.09 -1.36
CA GLY A 93 -0.55 7.05 -2.08
C GLY A 93 -0.32 7.16 -3.57
N TYR A 94 -0.32 6.03 -4.26
CA TYR A 94 -0.11 5.92 -5.69
C TYR A 94 -1.10 4.95 -6.30
N ILE A 95 -1.63 5.29 -7.47
CA ILE A 95 -2.40 4.37 -8.31
C ILE A 95 -1.82 4.47 -9.72
N TYR A 96 -1.33 3.37 -10.29
CA TYR A 96 -0.68 3.40 -11.60
C TYR A 96 -0.84 2.09 -12.36
N LYS A 97 -0.98 2.19 -13.69
CA LYS A 97 -1.03 1.04 -14.60
C LYS A 97 0.31 0.89 -15.29
N GLY A 98 1.15 -0.04 -14.85
CA GLY A 98 2.36 -0.41 -15.58
C GLY A 98 2.04 -1.29 -16.80
N PRO A 99 3.05 -1.79 -17.54
CA PRO A 99 2.84 -2.70 -18.67
C PRO A 99 2.04 -3.95 -18.28
N ASN A 100 2.42 -4.59 -17.17
CA ASN A 100 1.93 -5.94 -16.81
C ASN A 100 1.03 -5.98 -15.56
N ALA A 101 0.79 -4.83 -14.91
CA ALA A 101 0.01 -4.80 -13.67
C ALA A 101 -0.64 -3.44 -13.40
N PHE A 102 -1.78 -3.47 -12.71
CA PHE A 102 -2.42 -2.30 -12.12
C PHE A 102 -2.17 -2.27 -10.61
N ASN A 103 -1.60 -1.17 -10.11
CA ASN A 103 -1.03 -1.10 -8.77
C ASN A 103 -1.75 -0.04 -7.93
N PHE A 104 -2.07 -0.40 -6.70
CA PHE A 104 -2.48 0.50 -5.63
C PHE A 104 -1.42 0.42 -4.54
N ARG A 105 -0.71 1.51 -4.28
CA ARG A 105 0.42 1.54 -3.36
C ARG A 105 0.27 2.67 -2.36
N TYR A 106 0.64 2.41 -1.12
CA TYR A 106 0.89 3.43 -0.11
C TYR A 106 2.29 3.27 0.48
N ASN A 107 3.02 4.37 0.56
CA ASN A 107 4.34 4.42 1.17
C ASN A 107 4.21 4.97 2.60
N ALA A 108 4.77 4.27 3.59
CA ALA A 108 4.73 4.67 5.00
C ALA A 108 5.25 6.09 5.20
N SER A 109 4.67 6.79 6.17
CA SER A 109 5.32 7.96 6.76
C SER A 109 6.70 7.62 7.31
N ASN A 110 7.64 8.54 7.14
CA ASN A 110 9.03 8.50 7.57
C ASN A 110 9.91 7.43 6.90
N THR A 111 9.40 6.22 6.65
CA THR A 111 10.22 5.09 6.19
C THR A 111 10.07 4.77 4.71
N GLY A 112 8.94 5.14 4.10
CA GLY A 112 8.64 4.81 2.71
C GLY A 112 8.36 3.32 2.45
N ASP A 113 8.35 2.46 3.48
CA ASP A 113 8.00 1.04 3.34
C ASP A 113 6.60 0.90 2.71
N THR A 114 6.41 -0.07 1.82
CA THR A 114 5.23 -0.11 0.95
C THR A 114 4.11 -1.01 1.48
N ARG A 115 2.87 -0.67 1.11
CA ARG A 115 1.68 -1.52 1.20
C ARG A 115 1.01 -1.49 -0.14
N GLU A 116 0.79 -2.67 -0.71
CA GLU A 116 0.46 -2.80 -2.12
C GLU A 116 -0.65 -3.81 -2.34
N LEU A 117 -1.56 -3.45 -3.24
CA LEU A 117 -2.44 -4.36 -3.95
C LEU A 117 -2.06 -4.28 -5.43
N ILE A 118 -1.59 -5.40 -5.98
CA ILE A 118 -1.13 -5.49 -7.36
C ILE A 118 -2.04 -6.47 -8.12
N LEU A 119 -2.66 -5.97 -9.18
CA LEU A 119 -3.47 -6.76 -10.10
C LEU A 119 -2.61 -7.10 -11.31
N HIS A 120 -2.09 -8.32 -11.36
CA HIS A 120 -1.35 -8.88 -12.50
C HIS A 120 -2.33 -9.48 -13.51
N ASP A 121 -1.86 -9.77 -14.73
CA ASP A 121 -2.69 -10.42 -15.75
C ASP A 121 -3.22 -11.80 -15.30
N ASN A 122 -2.45 -12.51 -14.47
CA ASN A 122 -2.75 -13.88 -14.04
C ASN A 122 -2.99 -14.02 -12.52
N GLY A 123 -3.14 -12.92 -11.78
CA GLY A 123 -3.30 -13.02 -10.33
C GLY A 123 -3.34 -11.70 -9.58
N ILE A 124 -3.48 -11.81 -8.27
CA ILE A 124 -3.52 -10.68 -7.34
C ILE A 124 -2.46 -10.91 -6.27
N GLU A 125 -1.72 -9.87 -5.95
CA GLU A 125 -0.73 -9.86 -4.87
C GLU A 125 -1.09 -8.78 -3.85
N ILE A 126 -1.03 -9.14 -2.58
CA ILE A 126 -1.17 -8.22 -1.45
C ILE A 126 0.13 -8.28 -0.65
N ALA A 127 0.80 -7.14 -0.51
CA ALA A 127 2.11 -7.07 0.12
C ALA A 127 2.18 -5.93 1.14
N SER A 128 2.95 -6.15 2.21
CA SER A 128 3.26 -5.14 3.21
C SER A 128 4.70 -5.33 3.67
N VAL A 129 5.51 -4.28 3.53
CA VAL A 129 6.91 -4.28 3.98
C VAL A 129 6.96 -3.80 5.43
N LYS A 130 7.54 -4.64 6.31
CA LYS A 130 7.70 -4.39 7.77
C LYS A 130 6.41 -4.02 8.52
N GLY A 131 5.25 -4.34 7.94
CA GLY A 131 3.95 -4.15 8.59
C GLY A 131 3.09 -5.38 8.37
N ASP A 132 2.09 -5.53 9.24
CA ASP A 132 1.21 -6.70 9.22
C ASP A 132 0.10 -6.58 8.17
N ILE A 133 -0.44 -7.74 7.76
CA ILE A 133 -1.68 -7.84 6.98
C ILE A 133 -2.73 -8.49 7.89
N HIS A 134 -3.79 -7.74 8.19
CA HIS A 134 -4.92 -8.22 8.97
C HIS A 134 -6.12 -8.53 8.06
N LEU A 135 -6.64 -9.75 8.12
CA LEU A 135 -7.90 -10.15 7.48
C LEU A 135 -8.97 -10.27 8.58
N ILE A 136 -9.90 -9.32 8.62
CA ILE A 136 -10.88 -9.19 9.72
C ILE A 136 -12.29 -9.28 9.14
N GLY A 137 -13.09 -10.20 9.68
CA GLY A 137 -14.51 -10.36 9.39
C GLY A 137 -15.12 -11.40 10.32
N ASP A 138 -16.45 -11.52 10.33
CA ASP A 138 -17.16 -12.52 11.15
C ASP A 138 -16.74 -13.95 10.78
N ALA A 139 -16.37 -14.16 9.51
CA ALA A 139 -15.74 -15.38 9.00
C ALA A 139 -14.75 -15.05 7.88
N VAL A 140 -13.64 -15.79 7.81
CA VAL A 140 -12.65 -15.74 6.73
C VAL A 140 -12.56 -17.12 6.10
N HIS A 141 -12.85 -17.22 4.81
CA HIS A 141 -12.80 -18.46 4.04
C HIS A 141 -11.71 -18.38 2.97
N ILE A 142 -10.86 -19.41 2.90
CA ILE A 142 -9.83 -19.56 1.86
C ILE A 142 -10.18 -20.81 1.06
N ASN A 143 -10.46 -20.64 -0.23
CA ASN A 143 -10.88 -21.71 -1.11
C ASN A 143 -9.97 -21.77 -2.34
N ALA A 144 -9.32 -22.90 -2.58
CA ALA A 144 -8.60 -23.19 -3.81
C ALA A 144 -9.41 -24.17 -4.66
N VAL A 145 -9.79 -23.79 -5.89
CA VAL A 145 -10.51 -24.67 -6.83
C VAL A 145 -9.54 -25.57 -7.60
N LYS A 146 -8.32 -25.07 -7.82
CA LYS A 146 -7.19 -25.77 -8.43
C LYS A 146 -5.91 -25.30 -7.75
N GLY A 147 -4.91 -26.18 -7.63
CA GLY A 147 -3.69 -25.91 -6.87
C GLY A 147 -3.90 -26.05 -5.36
N GLY A 148 -2.86 -25.78 -4.58
CA GLY A 148 -2.86 -25.94 -3.12
C GLY A 148 -2.98 -24.64 -2.34
N ILE A 149 -3.15 -24.76 -1.02
CA ILE A 149 -3.11 -23.64 -0.06
C ILE A 149 -1.84 -23.77 0.76
N GLN A 150 -1.06 -22.70 0.89
CA GLN A 150 0.19 -22.73 1.63
C GLN A 150 0.34 -21.52 2.56
N LEU A 151 0.86 -21.77 3.75
CA LEU A 151 1.37 -20.76 4.69
C LEU A 151 2.85 -21.03 4.88
N LEU A 152 3.71 -20.08 4.53
CA LEU A 152 5.16 -20.25 4.57
C LEU A 152 5.82 -19.21 5.46
N HIS A 153 6.77 -19.64 6.27
CA HIS A 153 7.68 -18.76 6.99
C HIS A 153 9.02 -18.66 6.25
N SER A 154 9.65 -17.49 6.26
CA SER A 154 10.94 -17.25 5.57
C SER A 154 12.09 -18.13 6.09
N LEU A 155 11.98 -18.61 7.32
CA LEU A 155 12.94 -19.55 7.92
C LEU A 155 12.65 -21.02 7.60
N GLY A 156 11.64 -21.33 6.78
CA GLY A 156 11.43 -22.67 6.21
C GLY A 156 10.26 -23.49 6.77
N SER A 157 9.66 -23.08 7.89
CA SER A 157 8.44 -23.75 8.39
C SER A 157 7.25 -23.48 7.48
N LYS A 158 6.37 -24.45 7.25
CA LYS A 158 5.21 -24.32 6.36
C LYS A 158 4.01 -25.19 6.76
N ILE A 159 2.83 -24.73 6.38
CA ILE A 159 1.56 -25.48 6.38
C ILE A 159 1.09 -25.59 4.94
N VAL A 160 0.75 -26.78 4.47
CA VAL A 160 0.37 -27.03 3.08
C VAL A 160 -0.86 -27.92 3.02
N ILE A 161 -1.87 -27.49 2.27
CA ILE A 161 -2.87 -28.37 1.66
C ILE A 161 -2.46 -28.48 0.20
N ASP A 162 -2.23 -29.70 -0.27
CA ASP A 162 -1.76 -29.92 -1.63
C ASP A 162 -2.84 -29.63 -2.69
N GLU A 163 -2.48 -29.79 -3.96
CA GLU A 163 -3.42 -29.52 -5.07
C GLU A 163 -4.55 -30.54 -5.19
N SER A 164 -4.36 -31.74 -4.65
CA SER A 164 -5.40 -32.78 -4.64
C SER A 164 -6.42 -32.52 -3.52
N GLY A 165 -6.01 -31.81 -2.47
CA GLY A 165 -6.76 -31.64 -1.24
C GLY A 165 -6.74 -32.89 -0.33
N GLU A 166 -6.05 -33.96 -0.74
CA GLU A 166 -5.97 -35.21 0.01
C GLU A 166 -4.84 -35.19 1.05
N ASN A 167 -3.84 -34.32 0.88
CA ASN A 167 -2.69 -34.25 1.78
C ASN A 167 -2.63 -32.89 2.50
N ILE A 168 -2.59 -32.95 3.83
CA ILE A 168 -2.41 -31.80 4.71
C ILE A 168 -1.13 -31.99 5.50
N LYS A 169 -0.15 -31.09 5.32
CA LYS A 169 1.19 -31.20 5.88
C LYS A 169 1.57 -29.99 6.72
N LEU A 170 2.11 -30.25 7.90
CA LEU A 170 2.83 -29.30 8.74
C LEU A 170 4.31 -29.68 8.74
N GLU A 171 5.19 -28.77 8.34
CA GLU A 171 6.63 -29.02 8.28
C GLU A 171 7.37 -27.90 9.01
N HIS A 172 8.24 -28.27 9.94
CA HIS A 172 9.09 -27.35 10.66
C HIS A 172 10.46 -27.22 9.98
N SER A 173 11.15 -26.10 10.22
CA SER A 173 12.44 -25.81 9.57
C SER A 173 13.58 -26.75 9.95
N ASN A 174 13.45 -27.54 11.02
CA ASN A 174 14.40 -28.60 11.37
C ASN A 174 14.14 -29.92 10.63
N GLY A 175 13.12 -29.99 9.77
CA GLY A 175 12.77 -31.21 9.03
C GLY A 175 11.70 -32.07 9.69
N SER A 176 11.23 -31.73 10.90
CA SER A 176 10.09 -32.43 11.51
C SER A 176 8.82 -32.24 10.68
N VAL A 177 8.04 -33.30 10.51
CA VAL A 177 6.83 -33.36 9.67
C VAL A 177 5.68 -34.00 10.45
N LEU A 178 4.49 -33.40 10.31
CA LEU A 178 3.21 -34.01 10.63
C LEU A 178 2.33 -33.93 9.38
N GLU A 179 1.86 -35.08 8.89
CA GLU A 179 1.14 -35.16 7.62
C GLU A 179 -0.08 -36.06 7.73
N ILE A 180 -1.22 -35.58 7.24
CA ILE A 180 -2.45 -36.36 7.08
C ILE A 180 -2.62 -36.61 5.59
N THR A 181 -2.73 -37.88 5.20
CA THR A 181 -2.98 -38.33 3.84
C THR A 181 -4.26 -39.18 3.78
N ASN A 182 -4.60 -39.65 2.59
CA ASN A 182 -5.66 -40.65 2.40
C ASN A 182 -5.33 -42.03 3.03
N GLU A 183 -4.06 -42.28 3.37
CA GLU A 183 -3.60 -43.52 4.02
C GLU A 183 -3.55 -43.41 5.55
N GLY A 184 -3.57 -42.20 6.12
CA GLY A 184 -3.61 -41.97 7.56
C GLY A 184 -2.78 -40.78 8.04
N LEU A 185 -2.34 -40.85 9.29
CA LEU A 185 -1.49 -39.84 9.93
C LEU A 185 -0.04 -40.34 9.97
N PHE A 186 0.89 -39.52 9.46
CA PHE A 186 2.32 -39.71 9.54
C PHE A 186 2.96 -38.59 10.40
N ALA A 187 3.89 -38.97 11.27
CA ALA A 187 4.67 -38.03 12.07
C ALA A 187 6.13 -38.49 12.10
N ASP A 188 7.02 -37.63 11.63
CA ASP A 188 8.48 -37.81 11.67
C ASP A 188 9.08 -36.62 12.40
N ILE A 189 9.63 -36.84 13.58
CA ILE A 189 9.99 -35.77 14.51
C ILE A 189 11.47 -35.85 14.82
N ASP A 190 12.20 -34.80 14.44
CA ASP A 190 13.57 -34.55 14.85
C ASP A 190 13.56 -33.89 16.23
N GLY A 191 13.57 -34.75 17.26
CA GLY A 191 13.51 -34.37 18.68
C GLY A 191 12.58 -35.27 19.48
N ASP A 192 12.20 -34.81 20.67
CA ASP A 192 11.35 -35.57 21.58
C ASP A 192 9.86 -35.42 21.22
N ILE A 193 9.12 -36.53 21.24
CA ILE A 193 7.66 -36.53 21.22
C ILE A 193 7.15 -36.63 22.66
N ASN A 194 6.53 -35.56 23.15
CA ASN A 194 5.97 -35.50 24.49
C ASN A 194 4.44 -35.62 24.44
N LEU A 195 3.88 -36.75 24.89
CA LEU A 195 2.44 -36.97 24.96
C LEU A 195 1.96 -36.87 26.42
N ASN A 196 1.31 -35.76 26.76
CA ASN A 196 0.77 -35.51 28.09
C ASN A 196 -0.76 -35.45 28.03
N ALA A 197 -1.45 -36.28 28.81
CA ALA A 197 -2.91 -36.28 28.91
C ALA A 197 -3.35 -36.14 30.38
N THR A 198 -4.40 -35.36 30.62
CA THR A 198 -5.07 -35.31 31.94
C THR A 198 -6.01 -36.50 32.16
N GLY A 199 -6.37 -37.22 31.09
CA GLY A 199 -7.04 -38.52 31.12
C GLY A 199 -6.16 -39.60 30.49
N ASP A 200 -6.78 -40.55 29.78
CA ASP A 200 -6.07 -41.69 29.20
C ASP A 200 -5.51 -41.38 27.79
N ILE A 201 -4.31 -41.90 27.50
CA ILE A 201 -3.80 -42.04 26.14
C ILE A 201 -4.16 -43.45 25.67
N LYS A 202 -5.05 -43.54 24.67
CA LYS A 202 -5.44 -44.82 24.07
C LYS A 202 -4.80 -44.97 22.69
N LEU A 203 -3.93 -45.97 22.57
CA LEU A 203 -3.40 -46.43 21.29
C LEU A 203 -4.10 -47.73 20.92
N SER A 204 -4.58 -47.84 19.69
CA SER A 204 -5.25 -49.04 19.20
C SER A 204 -4.95 -49.21 17.70
N GLY A 205 -4.52 -50.39 17.33
CA GLY A 205 -4.22 -50.76 15.96
C GLY A 205 -4.13 -52.28 15.86
N ALA A 206 -4.17 -52.81 14.64
CA ALA A 206 -3.97 -54.25 14.42
C ALA A 206 -2.59 -54.72 14.93
N ARG A 207 -1.62 -53.81 14.96
CA ARG A 207 -0.27 -54.00 15.48
C ARG A 207 0.26 -52.67 16.03
N ILE A 208 0.99 -52.72 17.15
CA ILE A 208 1.72 -51.59 17.73
C ILE A 208 3.14 -52.10 17.97
N ASP A 209 4.11 -51.45 17.34
CA ASP A 209 5.53 -51.73 17.52
C ASP A 209 6.15 -50.59 18.34
N LEU A 210 6.88 -50.94 19.40
CA LEU A 210 7.64 -50.00 20.25
C LEU A 210 9.06 -50.53 20.28
N ASN A 211 10.03 -49.66 19.94
CA ASN A 211 11.45 -49.99 19.92
C ASN A 211 12.19 -49.23 21.01
#